data_AF-A0A2H0VU82-F1
#
_entry.id   AF-A0A2H0VU82-F1
#
_cell.length_a   1.000
_cell.length_b   1.000
_cell.length_c   1.000
_cell.angle_alpha   90.00
_cell.angle_beta   90.00
_cell.angle_gamma   90.00
#
_symmetry.space_group_name_H-M   'P 1'
#
loop_
_entity.id
_entity.type
_entity.pdbx_description
1 polymer ?
#
loop_
_entity_poly.entity_id
_entity_poly.type
_entity_poly.pdbx_seq_one_letter_code
_entity_poly.pdbx_strand_id
1 'polypeptide(L)'
;MGSIQNPVGRGPRDPLEPTRRVDPVSEDKRNRHNRPQKPNSGPPDEKFGIFAFLLQAFNQLVEFVLEKSGSFKSSETQANKNLQALKSLFEILKIEDRSQDLQFLGELSTIWRQILEDSLHFKNDFISPLFKKLINNIQRYPENLPHTFGYYLSEYADQKWIPFPYMELIQTIHTEHTKNPTSSLLNEWTSIIDEIALLLKPE
;
A
#
# COMPACT_ATOMS: atom_id res chain seq x y z
N MET A 1 -25.36 -63.46 33.64
CA MET A 1 -24.17 -62.76 34.17
C MET A 1 -24.17 -61.36 33.59
N GLY A 2 -24.68 -60.40 34.34
CA GLY A 2 -24.88 -59.01 33.89
C GLY A 2 -23.86 -58.08 34.54
N SER A 3 -23.27 -57.21 33.73
CA SER A 3 -22.23 -56.25 34.10
C SER A 3 -22.76 -55.16 35.03
N ILE A 4 -22.08 -54.95 36.17
CA ILE A 4 -22.29 -53.79 37.05
C ILE A 4 -21.26 -52.72 36.63
N GLN A 5 -21.74 -51.66 35.99
CA GLN A 5 -20.96 -50.44 35.73
C GLN A 5 -20.98 -49.57 36.98
N ASN A 6 -19.82 -49.28 37.55
CA ASN A 6 -19.66 -48.24 38.56
C ASN A 6 -19.63 -46.85 37.88
N PRO A 7 -20.21 -45.80 38.49
CA PRO A 7 -20.27 -44.47 37.91
C PRO A 7 -18.91 -43.79 38.01
N VAL A 8 -18.40 -43.29 36.88
CA VAL A 8 -17.18 -42.47 36.84
C VAL A 8 -17.51 -41.12 37.48
N GLY A 9 -16.92 -40.89 38.65
CA GLY A 9 -16.97 -39.63 39.37
C GLY A 9 -16.43 -38.47 38.53
N ARG A 10 -17.12 -37.33 38.60
CA ARG A 10 -16.76 -36.09 37.92
C ARG A 10 -15.41 -35.60 38.43
N GLY A 11 -14.47 -35.37 37.51
CA GLY A 11 -13.21 -34.67 37.81
C GLY A 11 -13.43 -33.24 38.33
N PRO A 12 -12.38 -32.58 38.84
CA PRO A 12 -12.46 -31.24 39.40
C PRO A 12 -13.02 -30.26 38.37
N ARG A 13 -13.96 -29.39 38.79
CA ARG A 13 -14.53 -28.33 37.95
C ARG A 13 -13.44 -27.30 37.65
N ASP A 14 -13.28 -26.98 36.37
CA ASP A 14 -12.43 -25.88 35.90
C ASP A 14 -12.91 -24.55 36.52
N PRO A 15 -12.05 -23.77 37.21
CA PRO A 15 -12.44 -22.52 37.85
C PRO A 15 -12.84 -21.38 36.89
N LEU A 16 -12.68 -21.55 35.58
CA LEU A 16 -12.91 -20.49 34.58
C LEU A 16 -14.27 -20.54 33.87
N GLU A 17 -15.19 -21.44 34.25
CA GLU A 17 -16.53 -21.56 33.62
C GLU A 17 -17.68 -20.89 34.42
N PRO A 18 -17.82 -19.55 34.45
CA PRO A 18 -19.16 -18.99 34.74
C PRO A 18 -19.61 -17.79 33.89
N THR A 19 -19.18 -17.61 32.63
CA THR A 19 -19.69 -16.50 31.78
C THR A 19 -20.16 -16.87 30.37
N ARG A 20 -20.39 -18.14 30.07
CA ARG A 20 -21.03 -18.55 28.79
C ARG A 20 -22.47 -19.04 28.99
N ARG A 21 -23.33 -18.17 29.53
CA ARG A 21 -24.78 -18.28 29.31
C ARG A 21 -25.11 -17.48 28.06
N VAL A 22 -25.21 -18.18 26.93
CA VAL A 22 -25.83 -17.65 25.73
C VAL A 22 -27.34 -17.80 25.93
N ASP A 23 -28.05 -16.68 26.03
CA ASP A 23 -29.51 -16.71 26.06
C ASP A 23 -30.03 -17.25 24.71
N PRO A 24 -31.02 -18.16 24.69
CA PRO A 24 -31.59 -18.64 23.45
C PRO A 24 -32.32 -17.48 22.74
N VAL A 25 -31.94 -17.22 21.50
CA VAL A 25 -32.61 -16.27 20.61
C VAL A 25 -34.03 -16.78 20.35
N SER A 26 -35.02 -16.10 20.93
CA SER A 26 -36.44 -16.29 20.62
C SER A 26 -36.68 -15.89 19.16
N GLU A 27 -37.10 -16.84 18.34
CA GLU A 27 -37.73 -16.56 17.06
C GLU A 27 -39.04 -15.79 17.29
N ASP A 28 -39.08 -14.50 16.94
CA ASP A 28 -40.34 -13.79 16.76
C ASP A 28 -40.39 -13.14 15.37
N LYS A 29 -40.84 -13.95 14.40
CA LYS A 29 -41.29 -13.47 13.10
C LYS A 29 -42.69 -12.88 13.26
N ARG A 30 -42.83 -11.56 13.16
CA ARG A 30 -44.08 -10.93 12.67
C ARG A 30 -43.83 -9.54 12.08
N ASN A 31 -43.83 -9.51 10.75
CA ASN A 31 -44.39 -8.46 9.88
C ASN A 31 -44.07 -6.98 10.16
N ARG A 32 -43.10 -6.44 9.41
CA ARG A 32 -43.29 -5.17 8.69
C ARG A 32 -42.79 -5.30 7.25
N HIS A 33 -43.75 -5.41 6.33
CA HIS A 33 -43.52 -5.32 4.89
C HIS A 33 -43.08 -3.89 4.49
N ASN A 34 -42.05 -3.87 3.64
CA ASN A 34 -41.85 -3.01 2.47
C ASN A 34 -41.77 -1.48 2.62
N ARG A 35 -40.54 -0.97 2.51
CA ARG A 35 -40.13 -0.28 1.26
C ARG A 35 -38.74 -0.77 0.85
N PRO A 36 -38.50 -1.18 -0.41
CA PRO A 36 -37.16 -1.20 -0.94
C PRO A 36 -36.67 0.25 -0.96
N GLN A 37 -35.66 0.57 -0.16
CA GLN A 37 -34.87 1.78 -0.41
C GLN A 37 -34.23 1.57 -1.77
N LYS A 38 -34.62 2.40 -2.75
CA LYS A 38 -33.85 2.53 -3.99
C LYS A 38 -32.40 2.76 -3.60
N PRO A 39 -31.41 2.07 -4.20
CA PRO A 39 -30.04 2.53 -4.09
C PRO A 39 -30.04 3.97 -4.58
N ASN A 40 -29.62 4.87 -3.70
CA ASN A 40 -29.44 6.27 -4.04
C ASN A 40 -28.26 6.29 -5.02
N SER A 41 -28.55 6.10 -6.31
CA SER A 41 -27.61 6.34 -7.40
C SER A 41 -27.47 7.85 -7.52
N GLY A 42 -26.77 8.44 -6.54
CA GLY A 42 -26.15 9.73 -6.73
C GLY A 42 -25.21 9.63 -7.93
N PRO A 43 -24.95 10.73 -8.65
CA PRO A 43 -23.89 10.73 -9.64
C PRO A 43 -22.62 10.16 -8.98
N PRO A 44 -21.82 9.34 -9.70
CA PRO A 44 -20.55 8.88 -9.17
C PRO A 44 -19.79 10.11 -8.69
N ASP A 45 -19.43 10.13 -7.41
CA ASP A 45 -18.64 11.20 -6.83
C ASP A 45 -17.48 11.46 -7.79
N GLU A 46 -17.27 12.69 -8.26
CA GLU A 46 -16.29 12.99 -9.33
C GLU A 46 -14.89 12.44 -8.99
N LYS A 47 -14.61 12.31 -7.69
CA LYS A 47 -13.43 11.67 -7.11
C LYS A 47 -13.27 10.20 -7.50
N PHE A 48 -14.35 9.41 -7.57
CA PHE A 48 -14.30 8.02 -8.05
C PHE A 48 -13.95 7.94 -9.53
N GLY A 49 -14.40 8.90 -10.35
CA GLY A 49 -14.04 8.95 -11.77
C GLY A 49 -12.55 9.20 -11.98
N ILE A 50 -11.99 10.16 -11.25
CA ILE A 50 -10.55 10.47 -11.26
C ILE A 50 -9.74 9.29 -10.71
N PHE A 51 -10.19 8.68 -9.61
CA PHE A 51 -9.52 7.53 -9.00
C PHE A 51 -9.52 6.30 -9.92
N ALA A 52 -10.65 5.97 -10.55
CA ALA A 52 -10.74 4.87 -11.50
C ALA A 52 -9.84 5.12 -12.72
N PHE A 53 -9.77 6.35 -13.21
CA PHE A 53 -8.85 6.74 -14.27
C PHE A 53 -7.38 6.60 -13.85
N LEU A 54 -7.02 7.02 -12.64
CA LEU A 54 -5.67 6.88 -12.10
C LEU A 54 -5.27 5.41 -11.93
N LEU A 55 -6.17 4.57 -11.39
CA LEU A 55 -5.97 3.12 -11.28
C LEU A 55 -5.81 2.44 -12.65
N GLN A 56 -6.60 2.86 -13.63
CA GLN A 56 -6.51 2.30 -14.98
C GLN A 56 -5.21 2.71 -15.68
N ALA A 57 -4.82 3.98 -15.58
CA ALA A 57 -3.55 4.46 -16.07
C ALA A 57 -2.37 3.79 -15.35
N PHE A 58 -2.53 3.53 -14.05
CA PHE A 58 -1.57 2.82 -13.21
C PHE A 58 -1.36 1.38 -13.68
N ASN A 59 -2.42 0.58 -13.82
CA ASN A 59 -2.29 -0.81 -14.27
C ASN A 59 -1.58 -0.90 -15.62
N GLN A 60 -1.89 0.01 -16.55
CA GLN A 60 -1.21 0.08 -17.85
C GLN A 60 0.27 0.47 -17.74
N LEU A 61 0.61 1.39 -16.83
CA LEU A 61 1.98 1.86 -16.63
C LEU A 61 2.84 0.79 -15.93
N VAL A 62 2.29 0.13 -14.90
CA VAL A 62 2.97 -0.94 -14.16
C VAL A 62 3.20 -2.15 -15.05
N GLU A 63 2.20 -2.61 -15.79
CA GLU A 63 2.36 -3.72 -16.75
C GLU A 63 3.46 -3.39 -17.77
N PHE A 64 3.50 -2.17 -18.30
CA PHE A 64 4.52 -1.76 -19.25
C PHE A 64 5.93 -1.67 -18.66
N VAL A 65 6.06 -1.26 -17.40
CA VAL A 65 7.35 -1.19 -16.67
C VAL A 65 7.85 -2.59 -16.31
N LEU A 66 6.95 -3.48 -15.87
CA LEU A 66 7.27 -4.85 -15.49
C LEU A 66 7.58 -5.74 -16.72
N GLU A 67 6.87 -5.60 -17.83
CA GLU A 67 7.10 -6.41 -19.05
C GLU A 67 8.38 -6.03 -19.82
N LYS A 68 8.90 -4.80 -19.67
CA LYS A 68 10.00 -4.28 -20.51
C LYS A 68 11.37 -4.16 -19.85
N SER A 69 11.56 -4.73 -18.67
CA SER A 69 12.86 -4.78 -17.98
C SER A 69 13.99 -5.46 -18.80
N GLY A 70 13.68 -6.11 -19.92
CA GLY A 70 14.67 -6.72 -20.83
C GLY A 70 15.18 -5.86 -22.00
N SER A 71 14.67 -4.64 -22.22
CA SER A 71 15.06 -3.82 -23.40
C SER A 71 15.86 -2.58 -22.98
N PHE A 72 17.18 -2.61 -23.17
CA PHE A 72 18.12 -1.49 -23.01
C PHE A 72 17.70 -0.25 -23.84
N LYS A 73 16.80 0.57 -23.29
CA LYS A 73 16.55 1.95 -23.75
C LYS A 73 17.55 2.87 -23.05
N SER A 74 17.71 4.11 -23.51
CA SER A 74 18.60 5.07 -22.85
C SER A 74 18.26 5.16 -21.35
N SER A 75 19.29 5.10 -20.51
CA SER A 75 19.19 5.09 -19.04
C SER A 75 18.23 6.17 -18.52
N GLU A 76 18.26 7.36 -19.12
CA GLU A 76 17.40 8.49 -18.73
C GLU A 76 15.92 8.28 -19.05
N THR A 77 15.58 7.66 -20.18
CA THR A 77 14.18 7.37 -20.53
C THR A 77 13.60 6.29 -19.63
N GLN A 78 14.42 5.31 -19.24
CA GLN A 78 14.00 4.28 -18.28
C GLN A 78 13.83 4.87 -16.88
N ALA A 79 14.80 5.64 -16.41
CA ALA A 79 14.74 6.36 -15.15
C ALA A 79 13.48 7.23 -15.03
N ASN A 80 13.14 7.98 -16.08
CA ASN A 80 11.91 8.79 -16.08
C ASN A 80 10.66 7.92 -15.92
N LYS A 81 10.57 6.78 -16.62
CA LYS A 81 9.40 5.89 -16.48
C LYS A 81 9.27 5.31 -15.09
N ASN A 82 10.38 4.86 -14.50
CA ASN A 82 10.38 4.28 -13.17
C ASN A 82 10.00 5.35 -12.12
N LEU A 83 10.50 6.57 -12.26
CA LEU A 83 10.07 7.72 -11.45
C LEU A 83 8.58 8.03 -11.60
N GLN A 84 8.04 8.02 -12.83
CA GLN A 84 6.61 8.23 -13.05
C GLN A 84 5.76 7.10 -12.44
N ALA A 85 6.22 5.84 -12.54
CA ALA A 85 5.55 4.72 -11.90
C ALA A 85 5.54 4.86 -10.36
N LEU A 86 6.67 5.27 -9.76
CA LEU A 86 6.74 5.57 -8.34
C LEU A 86 5.80 6.71 -7.96
N LYS A 87 5.74 7.78 -8.76
CA LYS A 87 4.80 8.87 -8.55
C LYS A 87 3.36 8.36 -8.55
N SER A 88 2.97 7.53 -9.52
CA SER A 88 1.61 6.98 -9.58
C SER A 88 1.25 6.19 -8.32
N LEU A 89 2.17 5.37 -7.79
CA LEU A 89 1.97 4.67 -6.52
C LEU A 89 1.75 5.63 -5.35
N PHE A 90 2.55 6.70 -5.28
CA PHE A 90 2.37 7.73 -4.27
C PHE A 90 1.06 8.50 -4.41
N GLU A 91 0.61 8.80 -5.64
CA GLU A 91 -0.70 9.42 -5.87
C GLU A 91 -1.85 8.49 -5.44
N ILE A 92 -1.73 7.17 -5.64
CA ILE A 92 -2.69 6.20 -5.09
C ILE A 92 -2.70 6.27 -3.56
N LEU A 93 -1.53 6.27 -2.91
CA LEU A 93 -1.43 6.39 -1.45
C LEU A 93 -1.96 7.73 -0.91
N LYS A 94 -2.04 8.78 -1.71
CA LYS A 94 -2.70 10.03 -1.28
C LYS A 94 -4.21 9.87 -1.18
N ILE A 95 -4.81 8.96 -1.96
CA ILE A 95 -6.25 8.79 -2.09
C ILE A 95 -6.76 7.61 -1.24
N GLU A 96 -6.03 6.51 -1.20
CA GLU A 96 -6.46 5.25 -0.58
C GLU A 96 -5.34 4.63 0.28
N ASP A 97 -5.70 4.08 1.44
CA ASP A 97 -4.79 3.27 2.27
C ASP A 97 -4.58 1.89 1.63
N ARG A 98 -3.40 1.66 1.08
CA ARG A 98 -2.97 0.37 0.49
C ARG A 98 -1.94 -0.37 1.34
N SER A 99 -1.82 -0.02 2.62
CA SER A 99 -0.87 -0.63 3.57
C SER A 99 -1.04 -2.14 3.76
N GLN A 100 -2.23 -2.69 3.48
CA GLN A 100 -2.50 -4.14 3.61
C GLN A 100 -2.50 -4.89 2.28
N ASP A 101 -2.32 -4.18 1.17
CA ASP A 101 -2.32 -4.78 -0.15
C ASP A 101 -0.91 -5.29 -0.50
N LEU A 102 -0.71 -6.61 -0.35
CA LEU A 102 0.57 -7.26 -0.60
C LEU A 102 1.07 -7.06 -2.05
N GLN A 103 0.16 -7.03 -3.02
CA GLN A 103 0.53 -6.82 -4.41
C GLN A 103 1.06 -5.40 -4.61
N PHE A 104 0.32 -4.41 -4.11
CA PHE A 104 0.73 -3.00 -4.16
C PHE A 104 2.10 -2.76 -3.51
N LEU A 105 2.33 -3.35 -2.34
CA LEU A 105 3.62 -3.23 -1.65
C LEU A 105 4.76 -3.89 -2.42
N GLY A 106 4.50 -5.05 -3.04
CA GLY A 106 5.46 -5.71 -3.91
C GLY A 106 5.83 -4.87 -5.13
N GLU A 107 4.84 -4.26 -5.79
CA GLU A 107 5.04 -3.36 -6.93
C GLU A 107 5.86 -2.12 -6.54
N LEU A 108 5.56 -1.53 -5.38
CA LEU A 108 6.29 -0.40 -4.82
C LEU A 108 7.76 -0.72 -4.55
N SER A 109 8.04 -1.86 -3.90
CA SER A 109 9.41 -2.32 -3.67
C SER A 109 10.17 -2.64 -4.97
N THR A 110 9.49 -3.20 -5.98
CA THR A 110 10.11 -3.51 -7.28
C THR A 110 10.47 -2.24 -8.05
N ILE A 111 9.56 -1.27 -8.14
CA ILE A 111 9.85 0.02 -8.77
C ILE A 111 10.97 0.75 -8.02
N TRP A 112 10.97 0.72 -6.69
CA TRP A 112 12.03 1.32 -5.88
C TRP A 112 13.41 0.76 -6.21
N ARG A 113 13.55 -0.56 -6.31
CA ARG A 113 14.81 -1.21 -6.68
C ARG A 113 15.29 -0.81 -8.08
N GLN A 114 14.39 -0.70 -9.05
CA GLN A 114 14.72 -0.21 -10.39
C GLN A 114 15.22 1.23 -10.35
N ILE A 115 14.61 2.10 -9.54
CA ILE A 115 15.06 3.48 -9.34
C ILE A 115 16.47 3.53 -8.72
N LEU A 116 16.76 2.66 -7.73
CA LEU A 116 18.10 2.56 -7.16
C LEU A 116 19.12 2.14 -8.23
N GLU A 117 18.80 1.17 -9.07
CA GLU A 117 19.66 0.73 -10.18
C GLU A 117 19.89 1.84 -11.21
N ASP A 118 18.82 2.52 -11.64
CA ASP A 118 18.90 3.66 -12.55
C ASP A 118 19.82 4.75 -11.99
N SER A 119 19.72 5.03 -10.69
CA SER A 119 20.50 6.08 -10.02
C SER A 119 22.02 5.85 -10.07
N LEU A 120 22.47 4.60 -10.19
CA LEU A 120 23.89 4.25 -10.31
C LEU A 120 24.44 4.56 -11.71
N HIS A 121 23.57 4.52 -12.72
CA HIS A 121 23.92 4.70 -14.13
C HIS A 121 23.52 6.07 -14.69
N PHE A 122 22.80 6.87 -13.90
CA PHE A 122 22.32 8.18 -14.28
C PHE A 122 23.46 9.22 -14.22
N LYS A 123 23.73 9.89 -15.35
CA LYS A 123 24.92 10.76 -15.54
C LYS A 123 24.60 12.22 -15.86
N ASN A 124 23.46 12.73 -15.40
CA ASN A 124 23.08 14.13 -15.60
C ASN A 124 23.39 14.97 -14.36
N ASP A 125 24.35 15.89 -14.46
CA ASP A 125 24.85 16.68 -13.31
C ASP A 125 23.80 17.60 -12.68
N PHE A 126 22.80 18.05 -13.44
CA PHE A 126 21.75 18.93 -12.94
C PHE A 126 20.66 18.15 -12.20
N ILE A 127 20.35 16.95 -12.67
CA ILE A 127 19.25 16.13 -12.16
C ILE A 127 19.73 15.20 -11.04
N SER A 128 20.99 14.76 -11.10
CA SER A 128 21.58 13.84 -10.11
C SER A 128 21.43 14.31 -8.65
N PRO A 129 21.60 15.61 -8.31
CA PRO A 129 21.37 16.10 -6.94
C PRO A 129 19.92 15.92 -6.48
N LEU A 130 18.93 16.21 -7.34
CA LEU A 130 17.51 16.01 -7.02
C LEU A 130 17.17 14.54 -6.87
N PHE A 131 17.70 13.69 -7.75
CA PHE A 131 17.56 12.24 -7.68
C PHE A 131 18.11 11.69 -6.36
N LYS A 132 19.31 12.12 -5.96
CA LYS A 132 19.94 11.75 -4.68
C LYS A 132 19.15 12.28 -3.48
N LYS A 133 18.59 13.49 -3.57
CA LYS A 133 17.72 14.04 -2.53
C LYS A 133 16.48 13.18 -2.33
N LEU A 134 15.77 12.84 -3.42
CA LEU A 134 14.60 11.95 -3.38
C LEU A 134 14.95 10.61 -2.73
N ILE A 135 16.03 9.96 -3.20
CA ILE A 135 16.47 8.68 -2.67
C ILE A 135 16.75 8.78 -1.18
N ASN A 136 17.54 9.78 -0.75
CA ASN A 136 17.88 9.95 0.66
C ASN A 136 16.65 10.18 1.54
N ASN A 137 15.69 10.99 1.08
CA ASN A 137 14.47 11.28 1.84
C ASN A 137 13.64 10.01 2.07
N ILE A 138 13.43 9.21 1.03
CA ILE A 138 12.68 7.95 1.13
C ILE A 138 13.47 6.91 1.92
N GLN A 139 14.79 6.81 1.68
CA GLN A 139 15.62 5.76 2.25
C GLN A 139 15.81 5.92 3.76
N ARG A 140 15.81 7.16 4.26
CA ARG A 140 16.05 7.48 5.67
C ARG A 140 14.78 7.67 6.49
N TYR A 141 13.61 7.69 5.85
CA TYR A 141 12.35 7.83 6.57
C TYR A 141 11.99 6.54 7.31
N PRO A 142 11.45 6.58 8.53
CA PRO A 142 11.56 7.69 9.47
C PRO A 142 12.99 7.78 10.01
N GLU A 143 13.43 9.01 10.30
CA GLU A 143 14.78 9.23 10.79
C GLU A 143 15.02 8.50 12.13
N ASN A 144 16.24 7.98 12.30
CA ASN A 144 16.71 7.35 13.55
C ASN A 144 16.08 5.99 13.91
N LEU A 145 15.42 5.31 12.98
CA LEU A 145 15.03 3.90 13.17
C LEU A 145 16.03 2.94 12.53
N PRO A 146 16.23 1.74 13.11
CA PRO A 146 17.13 0.72 12.55
C PRO A 146 16.61 0.16 11.21
N HIS A 147 15.29 0.04 11.08
CA HIS A 147 14.64 -0.41 9.85
C HIS A 147 13.80 0.74 9.30
N THR A 148 14.36 1.42 8.30
CA THR A 148 13.71 2.52 7.60
C THR A 148 12.78 2.00 6.50
N PHE A 149 11.98 2.88 5.95
CA PHE A 149 11.19 2.65 4.76
C PHE A 149 12.05 2.17 3.59
N GLY A 150 13.22 2.80 3.36
CA GLY A 150 14.18 2.33 2.38
C GLY A 150 14.70 0.91 2.62
N TYR A 151 14.89 0.52 3.88
CA TYR A 151 15.24 -0.86 4.24
C TYR A 151 14.12 -1.81 3.80
N TYR A 152 12.87 -1.54 4.16
CA TYR A 152 11.75 -2.42 3.78
C TYR A 152 11.51 -2.46 2.26
N LEU A 153 11.61 -1.32 1.58
CA LEU A 153 11.48 -1.26 0.13
C LEU A 153 12.54 -2.09 -0.60
N SER A 154 13.76 -2.17 -0.04
CA SER A 154 14.86 -2.90 -0.68
C SER A 154 14.84 -4.40 -0.36
N GLU A 155 14.53 -4.76 0.89
CA GLU A 155 14.56 -6.16 1.35
C GLU A 155 13.35 -6.96 0.87
N TYR A 156 12.18 -6.33 0.74
CA TYR A 156 10.91 -7.03 0.52
C TYR A 156 10.42 -7.00 -0.93
N ALA A 157 11.26 -6.56 -1.85
CA ALA A 157 10.97 -6.62 -3.26
C ALA A 157 10.92 -8.11 -3.72
N ASP A 158 9.79 -8.51 -4.32
CA ASP A 158 9.43 -9.91 -4.70
C ASP A 158 9.21 -10.91 -3.55
N GLN A 159 9.09 -10.45 -2.30
CA GLN A 159 8.78 -11.35 -1.19
C GLN A 159 7.30 -11.73 -1.17
N LYS A 160 7.01 -12.99 -0.83
CA LYS A 160 5.64 -13.51 -0.69
C LYS A 160 4.92 -13.03 0.59
N TRP A 161 5.66 -12.39 1.48
CA TRP A 161 5.16 -11.90 2.76
C TRP A 161 5.77 -10.54 3.05
N ILE A 162 5.01 -9.70 3.74
CA ILE A 162 5.40 -8.33 4.10
C ILE A 162 5.29 -8.20 5.63
N PRO A 163 6.31 -7.66 6.32
CA PRO A 163 6.30 -7.51 7.77
C PRO A 163 5.34 -6.40 8.21
N PHE A 164 4.68 -6.59 9.36
CA PHE A 164 3.78 -5.58 9.94
C PHE A 164 4.39 -4.17 10.05
N PRO A 165 5.64 -3.99 10.50
CA PRO A 165 6.27 -2.67 10.50
C PRO A 165 6.30 -1.95 9.15
N TYR A 166 6.43 -2.70 8.04
CA TYR A 166 6.40 -2.07 6.71
C TYR A 166 4.99 -1.56 6.37
N MET A 167 3.96 -2.35 6.69
CA MET A 167 2.56 -1.95 6.55
C MET A 167 2.25 -0.71 7.39
N GLU A 168 2.72 -0.67 8.65
CA GLU A 168 2.55 0.47 9.55
C GLU A 168 3.19 1.75 9.01
N LEU A 169 4.37 1.66 8.38
CA LEU A 169 5.01 2.81 7.74
C LEU A 169 4.16 3.34 6.58
N ILE A 170 3.65 2.47 5.72
CA ILE A 170 2.78 2.87 4.59
C ILE A 170 1.50 3.52 5.11
N GLN A 171 0.87 2.93 6.13
CA GLN A 171 -0.32 3.48 6.75
C GLN A 171 -0.04 4.84 7.40
N THR A 172 1.12 5.01 8.03
CA THR A 172 1.55 6.27 8.64
C THR A 172 1.70 7.35 7.56
N ILE A 173 2.37 7.03 6.44
CA ILE A 173 2.55 7.93 5.30
C ILE A 173 1.19 8.36 4.72
N HIS A 174 0.26 7.42 4.51
CA HIS A 174 -1.11 7.73 4.07
C HIS A 174 -1.83 8.64 5.07
N THR A 175 -1.85 8.25 6.34
CA THR A 175 -2.54 8.98 7.42
C THR A 175 -1.99 10.40 7.59
N GLU A 176 -0.68 10.58 7.45
CA GLU A 176 -0.03 11.89 7.47
C GLU A 176 -0.55 12.77 6.33
N HIS A 177 -0.64 12.23 5.11
CA HIS A 177 -1.20 12.94 3.96
C HIS A 177 -2.67 13.32 4.18
N THR A 178 -3.50 12.39 4.67
CA THR A 178 -4.91 12.67 4.97
C THR A 178 -5.07 13.82 5.97
N LYS A 179 -4.16 13.92 6.94
CA LYS A 179 -4.17 15.00 7.95
C LYS A 179 -3.67 16.33 7.40
N ASN A 180 -2.55 16.31 6.66
CA ASN A 180 -1.88 17.52 6.16
C ASN A 180 -1.49 17.36 4.67
N PRO A 181 -2.44 17.46 3.73
CA PRO A 181 -2.19 17.14 2.32
C PRO A 181 -1.05 17.96 1.69
N THR A 182 -0.97 19.26 2.02
CA THR A 182 -0.04 20.22 1.39
C THR A 182 1.40 20.09 1.88
N SER A 183 1.62 19.61 3.11
CA SER A 183 2.93 19.54 3.76
C SER A 183 3.34 18.11 4.13
N SER A 184 2.76 17.12 3.46
CA SER A 184 3.02 15.71 3.71
C SER A 184 4.23 15.20 2.92
N LEU A 185 4.83 14.11 3.40
CA LEU A 185 5.91 13.39 2.73
C LEU A 185 5.53 12.97 1.31
N LEU A 186 4.32 12.44 1.12
CA LEU A 186 3.84 12.06 -0.22
C LEU A 186 3.84 13.27 -1.16
N ASN A 187 3.43 14.45 -0.68
CA ASN A 187 3.42 15.65 -1.51
C ASN A 187 4.84 16.14 -1.83
N GLU A 188 5.75 16.09 -0.85
CA GLU A 188 7.16 16.42 -1.05
C GLU A 188 7.80 15.50 -2.08
N TRP A 189 7.67 14.18 -1.91
CA TRP A 189 8.30 13.19 -2.80
C TRP A 189 7.76 13.30 -4.22
N THR A 190 6.45 13.44 -4.42
CA THR A 190 5.88 13.62 -5.75
C THR A 190 6.32 14.94 -6.39
N SER A 191 6.50 16.01 -5.59
CA SER A 191 6.97 17.30 -6.11
C SER A 191 8.42 17.22 -6.61
N ILE A 192 9.29 16.50 -5.90
CA ILE A 192 10.66 16.26 -6.36
C ILE A 192 10.68 15.42 -7.64
N ILE A 193 9.80 14.41 -7.74
CA ILE A 193 9.66 13.62 -8.98
C ILE A 193 9.21 14.49 -10.15
N ASP A 194 8.26 15.40 -9.93
CA ASP A 194 7.81 16.34 -10.97
C ASP A 194 8.90 17.30 -11.42
N GLU A 195 9.71 17.80 -10.48
CA GLU A 195 10.87 18.63 -10.78
C GLU A 195 11.88 17.88 -11.66
N ILE A 196 12.21 16.63 -11.31
CA ILE A 196 13.08 15.78 -12.12
C ILE A 196 12.48 15.55 -13.51
N ALA A 197 11.19 15.22 -13.58
CA ALA A 197 10.52 14.92 -14.84
C ALA A 197 10.46 16.12 -15.79
N LEU A 198 10.32 17.33 -15.26
CA LEU A 198 10.37 18.57 -16.06
C LEU A 198 11.75 18.77 -16.70
N LEU A 199 12.83 18.45 -15.96
CA LEU A 199 14.21 18.56 -16.46
C LEU A 199 14.60 17.44 -17.43
N LEU A 200 13.88 16.31 -17.43
CA LEU A 200 14.10 15.18 -18.35
C LEU A 200 13.37 15.31 -19.69
N LYS A 201 12.50 16.31 -19.87
CA LYS A 201 11.81 16.49 -21.17
C LYS A 201 12.81 16.97 -22.22
N PRO A 202 12.94 16.29 -23.38
CA PRO A 202 13.70 16.83 -24.50
C PRO A 202 13.00 18.10 -25.01
N GLU A 203 13.77 19.15 -25.28
CA GLU A 203 13.33 20.34 -26.03
C GLU A 203 12.83 19.95 -27.44
#